data_AF-A0A7L3HHT6-F1
#
_entry.id   AF-A0A7L3HHT6-F1
#
_cell.length_a   1.000
_cell.length_b   1.000
_cell.length_c   1.000
_cell.angle_alpha   90.00
_cell.angle_beta   90.00
_cell.angle_gamma   90.00
#
_symmetry.space_group_name_H-M   'P 1'
#
loop_
_entity.id
_entity.type
_entity.pdbx_description
1 polymer ?
#
loop_
_entity_poly.entity_id
_entity_poly.type
_entity_poly.pdbx_seq_one_letter_code
_entity_poly.pdbx_strand_id
1 'polypeptide(L)'
;VAVAFPGAVCRGSGYRFACELLKHVLHQRNQLPLPYEQLAYFCRRAAQDGDGIGKPLSLGLASRKCQQLMMELEGLFQHLEVMFSLTLVPRVLFLLGGNVMNPKELYELNLEGFCEGAAEESLQTAPCVRQLFHRLFVADVFSELKALPVTGTLVMVQGHRDCGVEWFRPKLNYQVPTRGRKLTVKLSCDGDLHVSASPPQHTAPAWEDYVWFQAPVTLKGISE
;
A
#
# COMPACT_ATOMS: atom_id res chain seq x y z
N VAL A 1 -11.08 9.11 3.96
CA VAL A 1 -11.64 8.08 4.88
C VAL A 1 -10.78 8.03 6.13
N ALA A 2 -11.37 8.19 7.31
CA ALA A 2 -10.67 8.03 8.58
C ALA A 2 -11.05 6.68 9.22
N VAL A 3 -10.06 5.97 9.74
CA VAL A 3 -10.19 4.67 10.40
C VAL A 3 -9.47 4.75 11.73
N ALA A 4 -10.25 4.73 12.81
CA ALA A 4 -9.73 4.69 14.17
C ALA A 4 -9.80 3.25 14.69
N PHE A 5 -8.66 2.71 15.09
CA PHE A 5 -8.57 1.43 15.79
C PHE A 5 -8.71 1.67 17.30
N PRO A 6 -9.36 0.78 18.06
CA PRO A 6 -9.62 0.97 19.49
C PRO A 6 -8.37 0.78 20.39
N GLY A 7 -7.17 0.72 19.80
CA GLY A 7 -5.93 0.41 20.50
C GLY A 7 -4.75 0.29 19.54
N ALA A 8 -3.57 0.06 20.11
CA ALA A 8 -2.35 -0.15 19.33
C ALA A 8 -2.40 -1.45 18.55
N VAL A 9 -1.84 -1.44 17.34
CA VAL A 9 -1.83 -2.61 16.46
C VAL A 9 -0.48 -3.33 16.57
N CYS A 10 -0.43 -4.65 16.39
CA CYS A 10 0.80 -5.42 16.50
C CYS A 10 1.96 -4.78 15.70
N ARG A 11 3.16 -4.73 16.29
CA ARG A 11 4.37 -4.25 15.61
C ARG A 11 4.58 -4.90 14.24
N GLY A 12 4.99 -4.09 13.26
CA GLY A 12 5.17 -4.53 11.88
C GLY A 12 3.87 -4.68 11.10
N SER A 13 2.75 -4.13 11.60
CA SER A 13 1.49 -4.15 10.86
C SER A 13 1.38 -3.04 9.82
N GLY A 14 2.13 -1.95 9.97
CA GLY A 14 2.06 -0.78 9.09
C GLY A 14 2.14 -1.13 7.59
N TYR A 15 3.12 -1.96 7.21
CA TYR A 15 3.33 -2.33 5.80
C TYR A 15 2.17 -3.16 5.26
N ARG A 16 1.50 -3.98 6.09
CA ARG A 16 0.36 -4.79 5.66
C ARG A 16 -0.79 -3.92 5.20
N PHE A 17 -1.07 -2.80 5.89
CA PHE A 17 -2.08 -1.85 5.43
C PHE A 17 -1.72 -1.22 4.08
N ALA A 18 -0.45 -0.89 3.87
CA ALA A 18 0.02 -0.34 2.59
C ALA A 18 -0.10 -1.37 1.46
N CYS A 19 0.35 -2.61 1.68
CA CYS A 19 0.27 -3.69 0.70
C CYS A 19 -1.17 -4.01 0.32
N GLU A 20 -2.04 -4.23 1.31
CA GLU A 20 -3.44 -4.56 1.06
C GLU A 20 -4.18 -3.40 0.38
N LEU A 21 -3.94 -2.16 0.79
CA LEU A 21 -4.54 -1.01 0.13
C LEU A 21 -4.07 -0.88 -1.33
N LEU A 22 -2.78 -1.12 -1.62
CA LEU A 22 -2.28 -1.12 -3.00
C LEU A 22 -2.95 -2.20 -3.84
N LYS A 23 -3.02 -3.45 -3.34
CA LYS A 23 -3.72 -4.56 -4.02
C LYS A 23 -5.16 -4.16 -4.36
N HIS A 24 -5.87 -3.58 -3.40
CA HIS A 24 -7.25 -3.15 -3.57
C HIS A 24 -7.38 -2.02 -4.59
N VAL A 25 -6.55 -0.98 -4.51
CA VAL A 25 -6.54 0.14 -5.48
C VAL A 25 -6.27 -0.38 -6.88
N LEU A 26 -5.26 -1.24 -7.07
CA LEU A 26 -4.95 -1.78 -8.40
C LEU A 26 -6.11 -2.57 -9.00
N HIS A 27 -6.81 -3.36 -8.19
CA HIS A 27 -8.02 -4.07 -8.65
C HIS A 27 -9.16 -3.11 -8.99
N GLN A 28 -9.53 -2.20 -8.07
CA GLN A 28 -10.64 -1.25 -8.26
C GLN A 28 -10.39 -0.28 -9.43
N ARG A 29 -9.13 -0.06 -9.81
CA ARG A 29 -8.75 0.80 -10.93
C ARG A 29 -8.43 0.04 -12.21
N ASN A 30 -8.85 -1.23 -12.32
CA ASN A 30 -8.67 -2.09 -13.50
C ASN A 30 -7.20 -2.21 -13.94
N GLN A 31 -6.27 -2.15 -12.98
CA GLN A 31 -4.84 -2.42 -13.21
C GLN A 31 -4.51 -3.90 -12.96
N LEU A 32 -5.39 -4.61 -12.25
CA LEU A 32 -5.39 -6.06 -12.11
C LEU A 32 -6.77 -6.59 -12.56
N PRO A 33 -6.83 -7.63 -13.40
CA PRO A 33 -8.08 -8.17 -13.91
C PRO A 33 -8.87 -8.98 -12.87
N LEU A 34 -8.19 -9.46 -11.82
CA LEU A 34 -8.79 -10.13 -10.67
C LEU A 34 -8.11 -9.65 -9.39
N PRO A 35 -8.72 -9.85 -8.21
CA PRO A 35 -8.06 -9.58 -6.93
C PRO A 35 -6.71 -10.30 -6.84
N TYR A 36 -5.71 -9.63 -6.27
CA TYR A 36 -4.33 -10.12 -6.20
C TYR A 36 -4.22 -11.58 -5.72
N GLU A 37 -4.95 -11.96 -4.66
CA GLU A 37 -4.87 -13.32 -4.10
C GLU A 37 -5.38 -14.39 -5.09
N GLN A 38 -6.38 -14.07 -5.90
CA GLN A 38 -6.86 -14.97 -6.96
C GLN A 38 -5.83 -15.07 -8.09
N LEU A 39 -5.23 -13.95 -8.50
CA LEU A 39 -4.15 -13.94 -9.49
C LEU A 39 -2.94 -14.75 -9.03
N ALA A 40 -2.49 -14.55 -7.79
CA ALA A 40 -1.39 -15.30 -7.20
C ALA A 40 -1.66 -16.80 -7.17
N TYR A 41 -2.91 -17.21 -6.88
CA TYR A 41 -3.30 -18.62 -6.96
C TYR A 41 -3.17 -19.16 -8.40
N PHE A 42 -3.74 -18.48 -9.40
CA PHE A 42 -3.68 -18.93 -10.79
C PHE A 42 -2.26 -18.95 -11.36
N CYS A 43 -1.44 -17.93 -11.08
CA CYS A 43 -0.04 -17.88 -11.52
C CYS A 43 0.78 -19.02 -10.94
N ARG A 44 0.60 -19.33 -9.64
CA ARG A 44 1.27 -20.47 -8.99
C ARG A 44 0.84 -21.81 -9.58
N ARG A 45 -0.46 -21.99 -9.82
CA ARG A 45 -0.97 -23.23 -10.44
C ARG A 45 -0.44 -23.42 -11.86
N ALA A 46 -0.44 -22.35 -12.67
CA ALA A 46 0.10 -22.37 -14.02
C ALA A 46 1.62 -22.67 -14.08
N ALA A 47 2.38 -22.31 -13.04
CA ALA A 47 3.79 -22.65 -12.94
C ALA A 47 4.05 -24.12 -12.55
N GLN A 48 3.08 -24.76 -11.89
CA GLN A 48 3.15 -26.17 -11.46
C GLN A 48 2.64 -27.15 -12.53
N ASP A 49 1.60 -26.78 -13.27
CA ASP A 49 0.93 -27.62 -14.29
C ASP A 49 1.66 -27.64 -15.65
N GLY A 50 3.00 -27.67 -15.66
CA GLY A 50 3.82 -27.57 -16.87
C GLY A 50 3.29 -28.37 -18.07
N ASP A 51 2.88 -27.65 -19.13
CA ASP A 51 2.51 -28.12 -20.48
C ASP A 51 1.73 -29.45 -20.58
N GLY A 52 0.91 -29.75 -19.57
CA GLY A 52 0.14 -30.99 -19.46
C GLY A 52 -1.31 -30.78 -19.84
N ILE A 53 -1.68 -31.28 -21.03
CA ILE A 53 -3.01 -31.34 -21.65
C ILE A 53 -4.17 -31.46 -20.64
N GLY A 54 -4.92 -30.36 -20.49
CA GLY A 54 -6.19 -30.33 -19.75
C GLY A 54 -6.63 -28.90 -19.39
N LYS A 55 -7.27 -28.17 -20.31
CA LYS A 55 -7.87 -26.86 -20.02
C LYS A 55 -9.02 -27.01 -19.00
N PRO A 56 -9.04 -26.15 -17.96
CA PRO A 56 -10.24 -25.38 -17.67
C PRO A 56 -9.89 -23.90 -17.53
N LEU A 57 -10.50 -23.06 -18.36
CA LEU A 57 -10.42 -21.58 -18.34
C LEU A 57 -8.99 -21.00 -18.33
N SER A 58 -8.20 -21.30 -19.36
CA SER A 58 -7.08 -20.45 -19.73
C SER A 58 -7.60 -19.14 -20.35
N LEU A 59 -8.21 -18.25 -19.55
CA LEU A 59 -8.13 -16.83 -19.90
C LEU A 59 -6.63 -16.51 -19.98
N GLY A 60 -6.21 -15.59 -20.86
CA GLY A 60 -4.81 -15.17 -21.05
C GLY A 60 -4.08 -14.61 -19.80
N LEU A 61 -4.66 -14.78 -18.61
CA LEU A 61 -4.15 -14.41 -17.29
C LEU A 61 -2.91 -15.21 -16.84
N ALA A 62 -2.61 -16.37 -17.43
CA ALA A 62 -1.32 -17.05 -17.24
C ALA A 62 -0.21 -16.52 -18.17
N SER A 63 -0.40 -15.34 -18.77
CA SER A 63 0.61 -14.75 -19.63
C SER A 63 1.88 -14.40 -18.86
N ARG A 64 3.02 -14.40 -19.56
CA ARG A 64 4.31 -13.93 -19.01
C ARG A 64 4.21 -12.53 -18.39
N LYS A 65 3.32 -11.67 -18.91
CA LYS A 65 3.07 -10.32 -18.37
C LYS A 65 2.43 -10.37 -16.96
N CYS A 66 1.48 -11.27 -16.75
CA CYS A 66 0.87 -11.47 -15.44
C CYS A 66 1.88 -12.00 -14.44
N GLN A 67 2.65 -13.04 -14.81
CA GLN A 67 3.72 -13.57 -13.96
C GLN A 67 4.77 -12.51 -13.61
N GLN A 68 5.17 -11.68 -14.57
CA GLN A 68 6.10 -10.57 -14.35
C GLN A 68 5.53 -9.54 -13.37
N LEU A 69 4.28 -9.11 -13.56
CA LEU A 69 3.63 -8.15 -12.66
C LEU A 69 3.49 -8.70 -11.24
N MET A 70 3.15 -10.00 -11.10
CA MET A 70 3.07 -10.65 -9.79
C MET A 70 4.43 -10.69 -9.10
N MET A 71 5.51 -11.02 -9.81
CA MET A 71 6.87 -10.98 -9.29
C MET A 71 7.27 -9.56 -8.85
N GLU A 72 6.95 -8.54 -9.66
CA GLU A 72 7.24 -7.14 -9.32
C GLU A 72 6.46 -6.66 -8.09
N LEU A 73 5.20 -7.08 -7.95
CA LEU A 73 4.37 -6.79 -6.78
C LEU A 73 4.91 -7.47 -5.52
N GLU A 74 5.25 -8.76 -5.59
CA GLU A 74 5.86 -9.49 -4.48
C GLU A 74 7.18 -8.84 -4.04
N GLY A 75 8.04 -8.51 -5.00
CA GLY A 75 9.28 -7.77 -4.74
C GLY A 75 9.01 -6.42 -4.07
N LEU A 76 8.05 -5.63 -4.57
CA LEU A 76 7.68 -4.37 -3.95
C LEU A 76 7.18 -4.56 -2.50
N PHE A 77 6.35 -5.56 -2.23
CA PHE A 77 5.83 -5.82 -0.89
C PHE A 77 6.94 -6.21 0.09
N GLN A 78 7.92 -7.00 -0.35
CA GLN A 78 9.09 -7.33 0.46
C GLN A 78 9.91 -6.08 0.79
N HIS A 79 10.15 -5.19 -0.18
CA HIS A 79 10.89 -3.96 0.08
C HIS A 79 10.10 -2.96 0.92
N LEU A 80 8.76 -2.96 0.86
CA LEU A 80 7.92 -2.21 1.79
C LEU A 80 8.08 -2.74 3.21
N GLU A 81 8.05 -4.05 3.42
CA GLU A 81 8.30 -4.65 4.74
C GLU A 81 9.68 -4.24 5.30
N VAL A 82 10.73 -4.28 4.47
CA VAL A 82 12.08 -3.79 4.85
C VAL A 82 12.06 -2.30 5.20
N MET A 83 11.38 -1.46 4.40
CA MET A 83 11.29 -0.03 4.70
C MET A 83 10.66 0.24 6.06
N PHE A 84 9.56 -0.45 6.38
CA PHE A 84 8.85 -0.31 7.66
C PHE A 84 9.63 -0.90 8.85
N SER A 85 10.57 -1.83 8.62
CA SER A 85 11.43 -2.33 9.71
C SER A 85 12.61 -1.41 10.02
N LEU A 86 13.04 -0.60 9.05
CA LEU A 86 14.15 0.36 9.17
C LEU A 86 13.74 1.72 9.75
N THR A 87 12.49 2.15 9.52
CA THR A 87 12.02 3.46 9.95
C THR A 87 10.51 3.49 10.12
N LEU A 88 10.01 4.42 10.96
CA LEU A 88 8.58 4.74 10.95
C LEU A 88 8.19 5.25 9.56
N VAL A 89 6.97 4.96 9.13
CA VAL A 89 6.48 5.39 7.82
C VAL A 89 5.21 6.21 8.03
N PRO A 90 5.26 7.55 8.01
CA PRO A 90 4.09 8.37 8.27
C PRO A 90 3.12 8.36 7.08
N ARG A 91 3.62 8.24 5.85
CA ARG A 91 2.78 8.36 4.65
C ARG A 91 3.29 7.48 3.51
N VAL A 92 2.35 6.89 2.79
CA VAL A 92 2.57 6.11 1.56
C VAL A 92 1.67 6.67 0.45
N LEU A 93 2.20 6.80 -0.76
CA LEU A 93 1.47 7.25 -1.94
C LEU A 93 1.48 6.17 -3.02
N PHE A 94 0.33 6.02 -3.68
CA PHE A 94 0.19 5.25 -4.91
C PHE A 94 -0.20 6.21 -6.04
N LEU A 95 0.67 6.33 -7.03
CA LEU A 95 0.55 7.27 -8.14
C LEU A 95 0.26 6.49 -9.41
N LEU A 96 -0.95 6.62 -9.96
CA LEU A 96 -1.38 5.90 -11.15
C LEU A 96 -1.35 6.82 -12.37
N GLY A 97 -0.58 6.41 -13.38
CA GLY A 97 -0.41 7.08 -14.67
C GLY A 97 0.25 8.46 -14.59
N GLY A 98 0.55 9.03 -15.75
CA GLY A 98 1.29 10.30 -15.80
C GLY A 98 2.73 10.13 -15.33
N ASN A 99 3.18 11.02 -14.44
CA ASN A 99 4.49 10.93 -13.80
C ASN A 99 4.41 11.27 -12.31
N VAL A 100 5.52 11.11 -11.58
CA VAL A 100 5.59 11.40 -10.13
C VAL A 100 5.05 12.77 -9.74
N MET A 101 5.31 13.82 -10.52
CA MET A 101 4.91 15.19 -10.19
C MET A 101 3.48 15.52 -10.63
N ASN A 102 2.94 14.79 -11.61
CA ASN A 102 1.62 15.01 -12.17
C ASN A 102 0.94 13.67 -12.51
N PRO A 103 0.51 12.92 -11.48
CA PRO A 103 -0.16 11.65 -11.67
C PRO A 103 -1.58 11.86 -12.21
N LYS A 104 -2.13 10.87 -12.92
CA LYS A 104 -3.56 10.91 -13.29
C LYS A 104 -4.43 10.73 -12.06
N GLU A 105 -4.04 9.81 -11.19
CA GLU A 105 -4.70 9.54 -9.91
C GLU A 105 -3.68 9.34 -8.79
N LEU A 106 -4.00 9.85 -7.60
CA LEU A 106 -3.19 9.75 -6.39
C LEU A 106 -4.02 9.21 -5.24
N TYR A 107 -3.50 8.17 -4.59
CA TYR A 107 -4.06 7.55 -3.39
C TYR A 107 -3.03 7.68 -2.28
N GLU A 108 -3.48 8.05 -1.09
CA GLU A 108 -2.62 8.28 0.08
C GLU A 108 -3.07 7.42 1.25
N LEU A 109 -2.11 6.72 1.88
CA LEU A 109 -2.25 6.14 3.21
C LEU A 109 -1.45 7.00 4.18
N ASN A 110 -2.14 7.63 5.14
CA ASN A 110 -1.56 8.40 6.22
C ASN A 110 -1.62 7.58 7.52
N LEU A 111 -0.45 7.40 8.10
CA LEU A 111 -0.12 6.63 9.29
C LEU A 111 0.45 7.54 10.39
N GLU A 112 0.33 8.86 10.29
CA GLU A 112 0.90 9.80 11.27
C GLU A 112 0.27 9.64 12.67
N GLY A 113 -1.00 9.21 12.74
CA GLY A 113 -1.69 8.85 13.98
C GLY A 113 -1.70 7.36 14.28
N PHE A 114 -1.05 6.54 13.45
CA PHE A 114 -0.98 5.10 13.64
C PHE A 114 0.08 4.74 14.66
N CYS A 115 -0.25 3.82 15.56
CA CYS A 115 0.58 3.41 16.66
C CYS A 115 0.75 1.89 16.65
N GLU A 116 1.97 1.44 16.91
CA GLU A 116 2.29 0.03 17.05
C GLU A 116 2.51 -0.32 18.52
N GLY A 117 1.95 -1.44 18.96
CA GLY A 117 2.04 -1.91 20.34
C GLY A 117 2.86 -3.18 20.49
N ALA A 118 3.14 -3.54 21.74
CA ALA A 118 3.75 -4.82 22.11
C ALA A 118 2.74 -5.97 21.99
N ALA A 119 3.21 -7.16 21.60
CA ALA A 119 2.37 -8.25 21.10
C ALA A 119 1.25 -8.75 22.05
N GLU A 120 1.38 -8.59 23.37
CA GLU A 120 0.41 -9.15 24.33
C GLU A 120 -0.90 -8.35 24.44
N GLU A 121 -0.86 -7.02 24.33
CA GLU A 121 -2.04 -6.15 24.45
C GLU A 121 -2.46 -5.54 23.10
N SER A 122 -1.74 -5.86 22.03
CA SER A 122 -1.98 -5.28 20.71
C SER A 122 -3.11 -5.94 19.95
N LEU A 123 -3.82 -5.11 19.19
CA LEU A 123 -4.79 -5.57 18.21
C LEU A 123 -4.09 -6.35 17.11
N GLN A 124 -4.67 -7.51 16.79
CA GLN A 124 -4.21 -8.33 15.66
C GLN A 124 -4.42 -7.58 14.34
N THR A 125 -3.48 -7.76 13.41
CA THR A 125 -3.46 -7.04 12.13
C THR A 125 -4.68 -7.36 11.26
N ALA A 126 -5.08 -8.63 11.17
CA ALA A 126 -6.15 -9.05 10.26
C ALA A 126 -7.52 -8.42 10.58
N PRO A 127 -7.99 -8.35 11.83
CA PRO A 127 -9.17 -7.55 12.20
C PRO A 127 -9.07 -6.08 11.78
N CYS A 128 -7.91 -5.45 11.99
CA CYS A 128 -7.70 -4.05 11.65
C CYS A 128 -7.77 -3.82 10.12
N VAL A 129 -7.19 -4.73 9.33
CA VAL A 129 -7.29 -4.71 7.87
C VAL A 129 -8.75 -4.85 7.42
N ARG A 130 -9.52 -5.76 8.04
CA ARG A 130 -10.96 -5.90 7.75
C ARG A 130 -11.72 -4.62 8.09
N GLN A 131 -11.44 -4.00 9.23
CA GLN A 131 -12.07 -2.74 9.62
C GLN A 131 -11.75 -1.62 8.61
N LEU A 132 -10.50 -1.52 8.16
CA LEU A 132 -10.10 -0.60 7.10
C LEU A 132 -10.96 -0.79 5.84
N PHE A 133 -11.03 -2.02 5.30
CA PHE A 133 -11.80 -2.27 4.09
C PHE A 133 -13.31 -2.13 4.27
N HIS A 134 -13.84 -2.47 5.43
CA HIS A 134 -15.24 -2.19 5.75
C HIS A 134 -15.53 -0.69 5.70
N ARG A 135 -14.64 0.15 6.24
CA ARG A 135 -14.79 1.61 6.19
C ARG A 135 -14.66 2.16 4.77
N LEU A 136 -13.76 1.61 3.95
CA LEU A 136 -13.64 1.99 2.54
C LEU A 136 -14.89 1.61 1.74
N PHE A 137 -15.44 0.42 2.00
CA PHE A 137 -16.66 -0.08 1.36
C PHE A 137 -17.87 0.79 1.69
N VAL A 138 -18.11 1.06 2.99
CA VAL A 138 -19.22 1.93 3.43
C VAL A 138 -19.09 3.35 2.88
N ALA A 139 -17.87 3.85 2.72
CA ALA A 139 -17.61 5.17 2.15
C ALA A 139 -17.72 5.21 0.61
N ASP A 140 -17.90 4.06 -0.04
CA ASP A 140 -18.12 3.91 -1.48
C ASP A 140 -17.16 4.71 -2.39
N VAL A 141 -15.88 4.75 -2.01
CA VAL A 141 -14.91 5.71 -2.58
C VAL A 141 -14.50 5.44 -4.04
N PHE A 142 -14.88 4.30 -4.61
CA PHE A 142 -14.49 3.87 -5.96
C PHE A 142 -15.64 3.92 -6.98
N SER A 143 -16.89 4.12 -6.56
CA SER A 143 -18.07 4.02 -7.44
C SER A 143 -18.14 5.10 -8.51
N GLU A 144 -17.74 6.33 -8.21
CA GLU A 144 -17.83 7.48 -9.12
C GLU A 144 -16.61 7.64 -10.05
N LEU A 145 -15.61 6.77 -9.93
CA LEU A 145 -14.35 6.94 -10.64
C LEU A 145 -14.46 6.45 -12.09
N LYS A 146 -14.29 7.38 -13.05
CA LYS A 146 -14.21 7.07 -14.49
C LYS A 146 -13.20 5.95 -14.76
N ALA A 147 -13.45 5.14 -15.79
CA ALA A 147 -12.53 4.08 -16.20
C ALA A 147 -11.13 4.66 -16.46
N LEU A 148 -10.12 4.07 -15.81
CA LEU A 148 -8.72 4.37 -16.02
C LEU A 148 -8.13 3.31 -16.97
N PRO A 149 -7.50 3.69 -18.09
CA PRO A 149 -6.81 2.71 -18.91
C PRO A 149 -5.64 2.09 -18.15
N VAL A 150 -5.21 0.91 -18.60
CA VAL A 150 -3.99 0.27 -18.09
C VAL A 150 -2.83 1.25 -18.11
N THR A 151 -2.20 1.44 -16.96
CA THR A 151 -1.16 2.45 -16.77
C THR A 151 -0.07 1.99 -15.82
N GLY A 152 0.98 2.81 -15.68
CA GLY A 152 2.05 2.57 -14.73
C GLY A 152 1.65 3.05 -13.33
N THR A 153 1.99 2.28 -12.31
CA THR A 153 1.82 2.65 -10.91
C THR A 153 3.18 2.83 -10.26
N LEU A 154 3.38 3.97 -9.62
CA LEU A 154 4.56 4.28 -8.82
C LEU A 154 4.17 4.33 -7.35
N VAL A 155 5.05 3.80 -6.50
CA VAL A 155 4.87 3.83 -5.04
C VAL A 155 5.91 4.75 -4.43
N MET A 156 5.45 5.64 -3.55
CA MET A 156 6.32 6.50 -2.76
C MET A 156 6.03 6.33 -1.28
N VAL A 157 7.08 6.39 -0.47
CA VAL A 157 7.03 6.12 0.96
C VAL A 157 7.86 7.19 1.67
N GLN A 158 7.35 7.78 2.74
CA GLN A 158 8.17 8.61 3.61
C GLN A 158 8.93 7.75 4.62
N GLY A 159 10.17 8.15 4.90
CA GLY A 159 10.97 7.58 5.96
C GLY A 159 12.05 8.54 6.40
N HIS A 160 12.68 8.24 7.53
CA HIS A 160 13.81 9.03 8.02
C HIS A 160 14.93 9.05 6.97
N ARG A 161 15.52 10.22 6.71
CA ARG A 161 16.57 10.39 5.67
C ARG A 161 17.76 9.44 5.82
N ASP A 162 18.09 9.09 7.07
CA ASP A 162 19.21 8.21 7.43
C ASP A 162 18.79 6.77 7.74
N CYS A 163 17.62 6.30 7.29
CA CYS A 163 17.14 4.95 7.60
C CYS A 163 17.95 3.81 6.95
N GLY A 164 18.89 4.13 6.06
CA GLY A 164 19.76 3.13 5.41
C GLY A 164 19.05 2.27 4.35
N VAL A 165 17.86 2.65 3.88
CA VAL A 165 17.19 1.92 2.82
C VAL A 165 17.93 2.07 1.48
N GLU A 166 18.22 0.94 0.81
CA GLU A 166 19.00 0.95 -0.43
C GLU A 166 18.15 0.87 -1.70
N TRP A 167 17.05 0.10 -1.64
CA TRP A 167 16.23 -0.20 -2.82
C TRP A 167 15.36 0.99 -3.24
N PHE A 168 14.72 1.62 -2.25
CA PHE A 168 13.93 2.84 -2.44
C PHE A 168 14.86 4.04 -2.68
N ARG A 169 14.56 4.86 -3.69
CA ARG A 169 15.42 5.99 -4.09
C ARG A 169 14.92 7.30 -3.49
N PRO A 170 15.75 8.06 -2.75
CA PRO A 170 15.34 9.31 -2.13
C PRO A 170 14.99 10.38 -3.19
N LYS A 171 13.98 11.18 -2.89
CA LYS A 171 13.46 12.30 -3.69
C LYS A 171 13.33 13.54 -2.81
N LEU A 172 14.47 14.14 -2.48
CA LEU A 172 14.58 15.25 -1.52
C LEU A 172 13.72 16.48 -1.88
N ASN A 173 13.53 16.73 -3.18
CA ASN A 173 12.77 17.89 -3.67
C ASN A 173 11.32 17.55 -4.06
N TYR A 174 10.85 16.33 -3.75
CA TYR A 174 9.50 15.94 -4.12
C TYR A 174 8.45 16.65 -3.27
N GLN A 175 7.45 17.20 -3.94
CA GLN A 175 6.27 17.77 -3.32
C GLN A 175 5.05 16.96 -3.74
N VAL A 176 4.19 16.64 -2.78
CA VAL A 176 2.98 15.86 -3.04
C VAL A 176 2.07 16.62 -4.00
N PRO A 177 1.69 16.04 -5.15
CA PRO A 177 0.78 16.68 -6.09
C PRO A 177 -0.56 17.00 -5.44
N THR A 178 -1.07 18.20 -5.73
CA THR A 178 -2.41 18.63 -5.30
C THR A 178 -3.50 18.14 -6.26
N ARG A 179 -3.14 17.94 -7.54
CA ARG A 179 -4.03 17.40 -8.58
C ARG A 179 -4.04 15.87 -8.56
N GLY A 180 -5.11 15.28 -9.08
CA GLY A 180 -5.25 13.83 -9.23
C GLY A 180 -5.59 13.09 -7.93
N ARG A 181 -5.61 13.74 -6.76
CA ARG A 181 -5.98 13.11 -5.49
C ARG A 181 -7.40 12.52 -5.55
N LYS A 182 -7.51 11.21 -5.34
CA LYS A 182 -8.77 10.46 -5.32
C LYS A 182 -9.16 10.02 -3.91
N LEU A 183 -8.18 9.58 -3.13
CA LEU A 183 -8.42 9.03 -1.80
C LEU A 183 -7.27 9.37 -0.85
N THR A 184 -7.63 9.74 0.37
CA THR A 184 -6.72 9.73 1.51
C THR A 184 -7.34 8.89 2.61
N VAL A 185 -6.66 7.81 2.99
CA VAL A 185 -6.98 6.97 4.14
C VAL A 185 -6.12 7.46 5.29
N LYS A 186 -6.74 7.84 6.41
CA LYS A 186 -6.04 8.21 7.65
C LYS A 186 -6.27 7.12 8.68
N LEU A 187 -5.20 6.50 9.16
CA LEU A 187 -5.24 5.52 10.24
C LEU A 187 -4.87 6.20 11.56
N SER A 188 -5.65 5.93 12.60
CA SER A 188 -5.39 6.39 13.96
C SER A 188 -5.64 5.28 14.97
N CYS A 189 -5.03 5.37 16.14
CA CYS A 189 -5.39 4.58 17.32
C CYS A 189 -6.11 5.48 18.33
N ASP A 190 -7.36 5.15 18.68
CA ASP A 190 -8.09 5.73 19.80
C ASP A 190 -7.96 4.75 20.99
N GLY A 191 -6.83 4.83 21.69
CA GLY A 191 -6.65 4.17 22.98
C GLY A 191 -6.31 5.23 24.02
N ASP A 192 -7.02 5.25 25.14
CA ASP A 192 -6.60 6.01 26.31
C ASP A 192 -5.19 5.53 26.69
N LEU A 193 -4.18 6.36 26.46
CA LEU A 193 -2.82 6.19 26.96
C LEU A 193 -2.82 6.37 28.49
N HIS A 194 -3.52 5.49 29.21
CA HIS A 194 -3.62 5.53 30.67
C HIS A 194 -2.63 4.56 31.33
N VAL A 195 -1.35 4.61 30.91
CA VAL A 195 -0.21 4.11 31.69
C VAL A 195 0.99 5.04 31.44
N SER A 196 1.18 6.00 32.36
CA SER A 196 2.46 6.59 32.76
C SER A 196 3.54 6.83 31.68
N ALA A 197 3.16 7.43 30.56
CA ALA A 197 4.06 8.26 29.77
C ALA A 197 3.30 9.54 29.51
N SER A 198 3.91 10.68 29.85
CA SER A 198 3.44 12.00 29.41
C SER A 198 2.93 11.91 27.97
N PRO A 199 1.80 12.55 27.61
CA PRO A 199 1.45 12.67 26.20
C PRO A 199 2.69 13.20 25.48
N PRO A 200 3.19 12.58 24.41
CA PRO A 200 4.27 13.19 23.66
C PRO A 200 3.71 14.56 23.28
N GLN A 201 4.33 15.59 23.85
CA GLN A 201 3.99 16.96 23.53
C GLN A 201 4.09 17.03 22.01
N HIS A 202 2.94 17.16 21.34
CA HIS A 202 2.86 17.40 19.91
C HIS A 202 3.36 18.83 19.64
N THR A 203 4.62 19.08 19.93
CA THR A 203 5.41 20.00 19.14
C THR A 203 5.53 19.33 17.77
N ALA A 204 5.14 20.04 16.70
CA ALA A 204 5.61 19.73 15.37
C ALA A 204 7.14 19.95 15.36
N PRO A 205 7.93 18.86 15.43
CA PRO A 205 8.99 18.62 14.45
C PRO A 205 9.21 17.13 14.10
N ALA A 206 8.30 16.20 14.46
CA ALA A 206 8.55 14.75 14.39
C ALA A 206 8.90 14.19 12.99
N TRP A 207 8.56 14.91 11.92
CA TRP A 207 8.76 14.46 10.53
C TRP A 207 9.67 15.38 9.71
N GLU A 208 10.39 16.34 10.32
CA GLU A 208 11.28 17.27 9.59
C GLU A 208 12.44 16.58 8.89
N ASP A 209 12.94 15.49 9.49
CA ASP A 209 14.01 14.68 8.91
C ASP A 209 13.52 13.63 7.92
N TYR A 210 12.22 13.59 7.64
CA TYR A 210 11.62 12.60 6.76
C TYR A 210 11.57 13.09 5.32
N VAL A 211 12.04 12.23 4.43
CA VAL A 211 12.06 12.49 2.99
C VAL A 211 11.25 11.46 2.26
N TRP A 212 10.82 11.81 1.05
CA TRP A 212 10.15 10.86 0.19
C TRP A 212 11.16 9.94 -0.48
N PHE A 213 10.86 8.65 -0.49
CA PHE A 213 11.53 7.68 -1.31
C PHE A 213 10.58 7.10 -2.35
N GLN A 214 11.10 6.80 -3.53
CA GLN A 214 10.35 6.24 -4.65
C GLN A 214 10.82 4.82 -4.94
N ALA A 215 9.89 3.90 -5.19
CA ALA A 215 10.23 2.59 -5.74
C ALA A 215 10.98 2.76 -7.09
N PRO A 216 12.05 1.98 -7.34
CA PRO A 216 12.80 2.06 -8.59
C PRO A 216 12.05 1.41 -9.77
N VAL A 217 11.00 0.63 -9.49
CA VAL A 217 10.16 -0.03 -10.49
C VAL A 217 8.84 0.70 -10.70
N THR A 218 8.33 0.65 -11.92
CA THR A 218 6.96 1.10 -12.25
C THR A 218 6.12 -0.13 -12.55
N LEU A 219 5.14 -0.41 -11.69
CA LEU A 219 4.23 -1.55 -11.87
C LEU A 219 3.32 -1.28 -13.06
N LYS A 220 3.41 -2.08 -14.12
CA LYS A 220 2.54 -1.92 -15.28
C LYS A 220 1.29 -2.78 -15.12
N GLY A 221 0.12 -2.13 -15.05
CA GLY A 221 -1.14 -2.86 -15.00
C GLY A 221 -1.33 -3.78 -16.21
N ILE A 222 -2.25 -4.72 -16.08
CA ILE A 222 -2.69 -5.59 -17.17
C ILE A 222 -4.21 -5.58 -17.25
N SER A 223 -4.74 -5.62 -18.47
CA SER A 223 -6.14 -5.92 -18.73
C SER A 223 -6.26 -7.32 -19.31
N GLU A 224 -7.49 -7.85 -19.33
CA GLU A 224 -7.86 -9.03 -20.11
C GLU A 224 -7.48 -8.89 -21.60
#